data_AF-A0AA39LEW0-F1
#
_entry.id   AF-A0AA39LEW0-F1
#
_cell.length_a   1.000
_cell.length_b   1.000
_cell.length_c   1.000
_cell.angle_alpha   90.00
_cell.angle_beta   90.00
_cell.angle_gamma   90.00
#
_symmetry.space_group_name_H-M   'P 1'
#
loop_
_entity.id
_entity.type
_entity.pdbx_description
1 polymer ?
#
loop_
_entity_poly.entity_id
_entity_poly.type
_entity_poly.pdbx_seq_one_letter_code
_entity_poly.pdbx_strand_id
1 'polypeptide(L)'
;MRMFAANGHRSRWTLTIIVWISAVAAIPHRGNEPWSLILCKFSDTRGFEPRTREWFVEWFIGTGQDTILRYFHDASNGVYTIEGSTVHGWFDMPYTRADVMRLALSDQQLQSSSEKSFAFFDKAKELCVAHAEQQGAALQKQKITVVNAEHTAVYGKKHGVLLTPRLIFSSVLAHEMVHSFFIGHSYSDRPVKVFPYSALGEYDDRYDLMSTSNALMHPSPYGLSGPGLNGPHLDYLGWLPMDRVLYFGRDGRQNYTLRLSSLSIPHNKTNGWLLVNIPYDRDDPNNVYTVELRTPFNLDQGVSQAGVVIHKVQRVSDSYYSMVVTHSREFYELTEGTEWVQFLGVDADGRYQSIKVSVVKMYPKKHAADVRITSTFNPMICQSNEIVKFIDESTYSVDKVCKAKNNVSNIITDAEVALQLHRNTFFARQFTYGLNACQLGKVWRAADAYDYICVDPARVSHIREDNQNDVLRKNEGAEDGCRAPFVARNAFSRDQVCVTTNERNRIEIENSQSNTFLRHFSFFNGADTVVM
;
A
#
# COMPACT_ATOMS: atom_id res chain seq x y z
N MET A 1 -17.18 38.80 -71.11
CA MET A 1 -17.54 37.47 -70.57
C MET A 1 -17.25 37.52 -69.07
N ARG A 2 -18.29 37.47 -68.22
CA ARG A 2 -18.21 37.68 -66.76
C ARG A 2 -17.53 36.47 -66.09
N MET A 3 -16.51 36.71 -65.26
CA MET A 3 -15.94 35.69 -64.36
C MET A 3 -16.59 35.82 -62.99
N PHE A 4 -17.09 34.69 -62.48
CA PHE A 4 -17.79 34.54 -61.22
C PHE A 4 -16.83 34.60 -60.02
N ALA A 5 -17.30 35.26 -58.96
CA ALA A 5 -16.67 35.36 -57.65
C ALA A 5 -16.91 34.10 -56.80
N ALA A 6 -15.91 33.68 -56.04
CA ALA A 6 -16.03 32.66 -55.00
C ALA A 6 -15.81 33.29 -53.62
N ASN A 7 -16.86 33.28 -52.79
CA ASN A 7 -16.85 33.68 -51.39
C ASN A 7 -16.16 32.61 -50.52
N GLY A 8 -15.10 32.99 -49.80
CA GLY A 8 -14.45 32.15 -48.79
C GLY A 8 -14.92 32.49 -47.38
N HIS A 9 -15.79 31.65 -46.80
CA HIS A 9 -16.10 31.68 -45.36
C HIS A 9 -14.94 31.09 -44.55
N ARG A 10 -14.28 31.89 -43.72
CA ARG A 10 -13.34 31.42 -42.71
C ARG A 10 -14.10 30.92 -41.48
N SER A 11 -14.19 29.59 -41.33
CA SER A 11 -14.59 28.96 -40.06
C SER A 11 -13.40 29.00 -39.09
N ARG A 12 -13.60 29.63 -37.92
CA ARG A 12 -12.65 29.59 -36.80
C ARG A 12 -12.83 28.26 -36.07
N TRP A 13 -11.88 27.36 -36.22
CA TRP A 13 -11.77 26.17 -35.39
C TRP A 13 -11.15 26.56 -34.05
N THR A 14 -11.96 26.64 -33.00
CA THR A 14 -11.48 26.62 -31.61
C THR A 14 -10.99 25.21 -31.32
N LEU A 15 -9.67 25.06 -31.21
CA LEU A 15 -9.04 23.83 -30.72
C LEU A 15 -9.31 23.74 -29.21
N THR A 16 -10.31 22.94 -28.82
CA THR A 16 -10.50 22.56 -27.42
C THR A 16 -9.43 21.54 -27.07
N ILE A 17 -8.35 21.99 -26.43
CA ILE A 17 -7.35 21.09 -25.83
C ILE A 17 -8.03 20.45 -24.62
N ILE A 18 -8.59 19.25 -24.83
CA ILE A 18 -8.97 18.37 -23.73
C ILE A 18 -7.64 17.82 -23.20
N VAL A 19 -7.16 18.42 -22.11
CA VAL A 19 -6.07 17.83 -21.32
C VAL A 19 -6.64 16.57 -20.70
N TRP A 20 -6.31 15.42 -21.28
CA TRP A 20 -6.50 14.14 -20.62
C TRP A 20 -5.58 14.13 -19.42
N ILE A 21 -6.15 14.30 -18.23
CA ILE A 21 -5.45 14.04 -16.97
C ILE A 21 -5.22 12.53 -16.95
N SER A 22 -4.01 12.11 -17.28
CA SER A 22 -3.53 10.78 -16.91
C SER A 22 -3.58 10.73 -15.39
N ALA A 23 -4.59 10.10 -14.83
CA ALA A 23 -4.56 9.64 -13.46
C ALA A 23 -3.43 8.61 -13.39
N VAL A 24 -2.22 9.08 -13.09
CA VAL A 24 -1.10 8.22 -12.72
C VAL A 24 -1.60 7.44 -11.51
N ALA A 25 -1.55 6.10 -11.58
CA ALA A 25 -1.81 5.25 -10.44
C ALA A 25 -0.71 5.53 -9.42
N ALA A 26 -1.00 6.43 -8.50
CA ALA A 26 -0.04 6.92 -7.54
C ALA A 26 -0.42 6.44 -6.14
N ILE A 27 0.62 6.22 -5.34
CA ILE A 27 0.54 5.97 -3.92
C ILE A 27 0.76 7.32 -3.23
N PRO A 28 0.03 7.68 -2.16
CA PRO A 28 -1.08 6.95 -1.54
C PRO A 28 -2.25 6.64 -2.47
N HIS A 29 -2.77 5.42 -2.39
CA HIS A 29 -3.93 5.00 -3.15
C HIS A 29 -5.21 5.51 -2.50
N ARG A 30 -5.65 6.70 -2.91
CA ARG A 30 -6.85 7.38 -2.41
C ARG A 30 -7.81 7.68 -3.54
N GLY A 31 -9.10 7.43 -3.32
CA GLY A 31 -10.15 7.81 -4.27
C GLY A 31 -11.15 6.70 -4.56
N ASN A 32 -11.83 6.82 -5.70
CA ASN A 32 -12.74 5.80 -6.21
C ASN A 32 -12.15 5.19 -7.48
N GLU A 33 -11.96 3.87 -7.48
CA GLU A 33 -11.55 3.11 -8.66
C GLU A 33 -12.60 2.03 -8.93
N PRO A 34 -13.59 2.29 -9.81
CA PRO A 34 -14.57 1.28 -10.20
C PRO A 34 -13.94 0.13 -10.99
N TRP A 35 -14.46 -1.08 -10.77
CA TRP A 35 -14.03 -2.32 -11.42
C TRP A 35 -15.19 -2.97 -12.19
N SER A 36 -14.87 -3.74 -13.23
CA SER A 36 -15.84 -4.62 -13.89
C SER A 36 -15.54 -6.08 -13.57
N LEU A 37 -16.51 -6.77 -12.97
CA LEU A 37 -16.49 -8.22 -12.77
C LEU A 37 -17.22 -8.89 -13.94
N ILE A 38 -16.51 -9.76 -14.67
CA ILE A 38 -16.95 -10.35 -15.93
C ILE A 38 -16.99 -11.86 -15.74
N LEU A 39 -18.15 -12.47 -15.97
CA LEU A 39 -18.35 -13.90 -15.81
C LEU A 39 -18.26 -14.57 -17.19
N CYS A 40 -17.44 -15.60 -17.36
CA CYS A 40 -17.26 -16.27 -18.65
C CYS A 40 -17.25 -17.79 -18.53
N LYS A 41 -17.88 -18.45 -19.51
CA LYS A 41 -17.94 -19.92 -19.60
C LYS A 41 -17.18 -20.40 -20.81
N PHE A 42 -16.36 -21.43 -20.64
CA PHE A 42 -15.73 -22.11 -21.78
C PHE A 42 -16.77 -22.94 -22.55
N SER A 43 -16.55 -23.14 -23.85
CA SER A 43 -17.51 -23.86 -24.70
C SER A 43 -17.71 -25.33 -24.32
N ASP A 44 -16.67 -25.97 -23.75
CA ASP A 44 -16.70 -27.34 -23.23
C ASP A 44 -17.34 -27.48 -21.83
N THR A 45 -17.69 -26.36 -21.18
CA THR A 45 -18.27 -26.34 -19.83
C THR A 45 -19.49 -25.41 -19.69
N ARG A 46 -20.13 -24.99 -20.80
CA ARG A 46 -21.22 -23.98 -20.83
C ARG A 46 -22.41 -24.25 -19.91
N GLY A 47 -22.66 -25.51 -19.59
CA GLY A 47 -23.77 -25.92 -18.72
C GLY A 47 -23.52 -25.72 -17.23
N PHE A 48 -22.34 -25.21 -16.83
CA PHE A 48 -21.98 -25.05 -15.42
C PHE A 48 -21.71 -23.58 -15.07
N GLU A 49 -22.45 -23.09 -14.09
CA GLU A 49 -22.27 -21.79 -13.44
C GLU A 49 -22.06 -22.03 -11.94
N PRO A 50 -20.87 -21.76 -11.38
CA PRO A 50 -20.59 -21.97 -9.96
C PRO A 50 -21.55 -21.21 -9.03
N ARG A 51 -21.95 -20.01 -9.46
CA ARG A 51 -22.86 -19.08 -8.78
C ARG A 51 -23.63 -18.28 -9.83
N THR A 52 -24.84 -17.85 -9.48
CA THR A 52 -25.66 -16.94 -10.30
C THR A 52 -25.02 -15.55 -10.38
N ARG A 53 -25.29 -14.80 -11.45
CA ARG A 53 -24.82 -13.40 -11.59
C ARG A 53 -25.25 -12.53 -10.40
N GLU A 54 -26.47 -12.69 -9.92
CA GLU A 54 -27.04 -11.91 -8.82
C GLU A 54 -26.26 -12.13 -7.52
N TRP A 55 -25.75 -13.35 -7.30
CA TRP A 55 -24.87 -13.66 -6.18
C TRP A 55 -23.55 -12.88 -6.27
N PHE A 56 -22.97 -12.72 -7.46
CA PHE A 56 -21.78 -11.89 -7.65
C PHE A 56 -22.06 -10.40 -7.47
N VAL A 57 -23.25 -9.92 -7.85
CA VAL A 57 -23.66 -8.52 -7.58
C VAL A 57 -23.67 -8.27 -6.08
N GLU A 58 -24.34 -9.13 -5.31
CA GLU A 58 -24.40 -9.01 -3.85
C GLU A 58 -23.02 -9.15 -3.20
N TRP A 59 -22.22 -10.14 -3.62
CA TRP A 59 -20.88 -10.35 -3.08
C TRP A 59 -19.92 -9.18 -3.37
N PHE A 60 -19.96 -8.64 -4.58
CA PHE A 60 -18.97 -7.66 -5.02
C PHE A 60 -19.31 -6.24 -4.55
N ILE A 61 -20.55 -5.80 -4.78
CA ILE A 61 -21.00 -4.41 -4.58
C ILE A 61 -22.26 -4.30 -3.71
N GLY A 62 -22.70 -5.40 -3.10
CA GLY A 62 -23.82 -5.39 -2.17
C GLY A 62 -23.52 -4.61 -0.88
N THR A 63 -24.57 -4.36 -0.10
CA THR A 63 -24.51 -3.58 1.15
C THR A 63 -24.25 -4.43 2.40
N GLY A 64 -24.14 -5.75 2.23
CA GLY A 64 -23.89 -6.69 3.31
C GLY A 64 -22.51 -6.55 3.94
N GLN A 65 -22.30 -7.25 5.06
CA GLN A 65 -20.97 -7.46 5.62
C GLN A 65 -20.16 -8.39 4.72
N ASP A 66 -18.83 -8.31 4.78
CA ASP A 66 -17.88 -9.15 4.03
C ASP A 66 -18.01 -9.09 2.48
N THR A 67 -18.73 -8.10 1.94
CA THR A 67 -18.68 -7.79 0.51
C THR A 67 -17.32 -7.19 0.15
N ILE A 68 -16.90 -7.29 -1.11
CA ILE A 68 -15.61 -6.76 -1.55
C ILE A 68 -15.56 -5.23 -1.43
N LEU A 69 -16.67 -4.56 -1.79
CA LEU A 69 -16.82 -3.12 -1.57
C LEU A 69 -16.62 -2.76 -0.09
N ARG A 70 -17.23 -3.53 0.82
CA ARG A 70 -17.10 -3.30 2.26
C ARG A 70 -15.69 -3.58 2.77
N TYR A 71 -15.02 -4.62 2.26
CA TYR A 71 -13.63 -4.93 2.59
C TYR A 71 -12.72 -3.72 2.34
N PHE A 72 -12.77 -3.14 1.13
CA PHE A 72 -11.92 -1.99 0.78
C PHE A 72 -12.27 -0.73 1.56
N HIS A 73 -13.56 -0.50 1.80
CA HIS A 73 -13.98 0.59 2.67
C HIS A 73 -13.39 0.44 4.08
N ASP A 74 -13.45 -0.75 4.66
CA ASP A 74 -13.05 -0.99 6.04
C ASP A 74 -11.53 -1.05 6.21
N ALA A 75 -10.82 -1.71 5.30
CA ALA A 75 -9.36 -1.75 5.31
C ALA A 75 -8.73 -0.35 5.13
N SER A 76 -9.34 0.48 4.27
CA SER A 76 -8.85 1.83 3.98
C SER A 76 -9.43 2.92 4.89
N ASN A 77 -10.35 2.56 5.81
CA ASN A 77 -11.10 3.54 6.60
C ASN A 77 -11.83 4.60 5.75
N GLY A 78 -12.31 4.18 4.58
CA GLY A 78 -13.09 5.00 3.65
C GLY A 78 -12.27 5.95 2.77
N VAL A 79 -10.93 5.86 2.78
CA VAL A 79 -10.09 6.66 1.86
C VAL A 79 -10.04 6.09 0.45
N TYR A 80 -10.29 4.80 0.30
CA TYR A 80 -10.38 4.11 -0.98
C TYR A 80 -11.73 3.38 -1.10
N THR A 81 -12.32 3.41 -2.28
CA THR A 81 -13.58 2.71 -2.59
C THR A 81 -13.59 2.23 -4.03
N ILE A 82 -14.47 1.26 -4.29
CA ILE A 82 -14.77 0.72 -5.62
C ILE A 82 -16.24 0.97 -6.00
N GLU A 83 -16.85 2.02 -5.43
CA GLU A 83 -18.23 2.43 -5.73
C GLU A 83 -18.44 2.66 -7.24
N GLY A 84 -19.57 2.20 -7.77
CA GLY A 84 -19.84 2.26 -9.21
C GLY A 84 -19.23 1.10 -10.02
N SER A 85 -18.61 0.12 -9.34
CA SER A 85 -18.23 -1.15 -9.95
C SER A 85 -19.45 -1.91 -10.51
N THR A 86 -19.22 -2.73 -11.54
CA THR A 86 -20.28 -3.41 -12.30
C THR A 86 -20.04 -4.91 -12.39
N VAL A 87 -21.12 -5.69 -12.43
CA VAL A 87 -21.09 -7.15 -12.65
C VAL A 87 -21.80 -7.49 -13.96
N HIS A 88 -21.06 -8.13 -14.85
CA HIS A 88 -21.50 -8.54 -16.19
C HIS A 88 -21.77 -10.05 -16.20
N GLY A 89 -22.74 -10.46 -17.04
CA GLY A 89 -23.29 -11.82 -17.00
C GLY A 89 -22.34 -12.91 -17.50
N TRP A 90 -22.80 -14.17 -17.41
CA TRP A 90 -22.07 -15.35 -17.86
C TRP A 90 -22.01 -15.42 -19.41
N PHE A 91 -20.96 -14.88 -20.00
CA PHE A 91 -20.75 -14.92 -21.44
C PHE A 91 -20.26 -16.31 -21.90
N ASP A 92 -20.92 -16.87 -22.91
CA ASP A 92 -20.54 -18.14 -23.52
C ASP A 92 -19.40 -17.96 -24.53
N MET A 93 -18.16 -18.05 -24.07
CA MET A 93 -17.01 -17.97 -24.96
C MET A 93 -17.07 -19.06 -26.04
N PRO A 94 -16.64 -18.78 -27.29
CA PRO A 94 -16.60 -19.76 -28.36
C PRO A 94 -15.44 -20.76 -28.23
N TYR A 95 -14.60 -20.63 -27.21
CA TYR A 95 -13.37 -21.41 -27.03
C TYR A 95 -13.54 -22.50 -25.98
N THR A 96 -13.05 -23.70 -26.29
CA THR A 96 -12.85 -24.74 -25.27
C THR A 96 -11.60 -24.41 -24.46
N ARG A 97 -11.44 -25.00 -23.28
CA ARG A 97 -10.18 -24.89 -22.53
C ARG A 97 -8.96 -25.35 -23.34
N ALA A 98 -9.10 -26.40 -24.15
CA ALA A 98 -8.03 -26.87 -25.03
C ALA A 98 -7.65 -25.83 -26.10
N ASP A 99 -8.64 -25.09 -26.63
CA ASP A 99 -8.38 -23.99 -27.57
C ASP A 99 -7.62 -22.86 -26.90
N VAL A 100 -8.05 -22.45 -25.70
CA VAL A 100 -7.38 -21.38 -24.93
C VAL A 100 -5.93 -21.77 -24.62
N MET A 101 -5.68 -23.02 -24.23
CA MET A 101 -4.32 -23.51 -24.01
C MET A 101 -3.47 -23.45 -25.28
N ARG A 102 -4.00 -23.87 -26.43
CA ARG A 102 -3.28 -23.77 -27.71
C ARG A 102 -2.97 -22.33 -28.09
N LEU A 103 -3.94 -21.42 -27.91
CA LEU A 103 -3.75 -19.99 -28.16
C LEU A 103 -2.67 -19.40 -27.24
N ALA A 104 -2.71 -19.73 -25.95
CA ALA A 104 -1.70 -19.29 -24.98
C ALA A 104 -0.29 -19.77 -25.34
N LEU A 105 -0.14 -21.02 -25.78
CA LEU A 105 1.13 -21.59 -26.22
C LEU A 105 1.65 -20.97 -27.53
N SER A 106 0.75 -20.52 -28.41
CA SER A 106 1.12 -19.84 -29.66
C SER A 106 1.44 -18.36 -29.50
N ASP A 107 1.10 -17.76 -28.35
CA ASP A 107 1.33 -16.34 -28.09
C ASP A 107 2.78 -16.10 -27.62
N GLN A 108 3.60 -15.55 -28.53
CA GLN A 108 5.01 -15.29 -28.25
C GLN A 108 5.23 -14.32 -27.08
N GLN A 109 4.33 -13.37 -26.83
CA GLN A 109 4.47 -12.45 -25.71
C GLN A 109 4.27 -13.19 -24.38
N LEU A 110 3.23 -14.02 -24.30
CA LEU A 110 2.98 -14.83 -23.09
C LEU A 110 4.09 -15.86 -22.85
N GLN A 111 4.65 -16.44 -23.92
CA GLN A 111 5.72 -17.45 -23.79
C GLN A 111 7.11 -16.86 -23.50
N SER A 112 7.36 -15.60 -23.85
CA SER A 112 8.63 -14.91 -23.56
C SER A 112 8.66 -14.21 -22.20
N SER A 113 7.51 -14.14 -21.52
CA SER A 113 7.38 -13.55 -20.18
C SER A 113 8.00 -14.42 -19.08
N SER A 114 8.50 -13.78 -18.02
CA SER A 114 8.86 -14.44 -16.76
C SER A 114 7.68 -15.16 -16.09
N GLU A 115 6.45 -14.81 -16.48
CA GLU A 115 5.19 -15.34 -15.96
C GLU A 115 4.56 -16.41 -16.87
N LYS A 116 5.33 -17.04 -17.77
CA LYS A 116 4.82 -18.03 -18.74
C LYS A 116 3.95 -19.15 -18.13
N SER A 117 4.13 -19.48 -16.86
CA SER A 117 3.31 -20.47 -16.14
C SER A 117 1.85 -20.06 -16.02
N PHE A 118 1.55 -18.76 -16.13
CA PHE A 118 0.20 -18.19 -16.08
C PHE A 118 -0.39 -17.86 -17.46
N ALA A 119 0.33 -18.18 -18.55
CA ALA A 119 -0.09 -17.85 -19.92
C ALA A 119 -1.51 -18.31 -20.27
N PHE A 120 -1.93 -19.49 -19.79
CA PHE A 120 -3.31 -19.96 -19.97
C PHE A 120 -4.33 -18.99 -19.35
N PHE A 121 -4.10 -18.55 -18.12
CA PHE A 121 -5.00 -17.66 -17.39
C PHE A 121 -5.00 -16.25 -17.95
N ASP A 122 -3.85 -15.73 -18.38
CA ASP A 122 -3.78 -14.45 -19.08
C ASP A 122 -4.55 -14.48 -20.39
N LYS A 123 -4.40 -15.56 -21.18
CA LYS A 123 -5.18 -15.72 -22.40
C LYS A 123 -6.67 -15.89 -22.12
N ALA A 124 -7.05 -16.60 -21.06
CA ALA A 124 -8.45 -16.72 -20.66
C ALA A 124 -9.07 -15.37 -20.27
N LYS A 125 -8.35 -14.53 -19.51
CA LYS A 125 -8.78 -13.15 -19.19
C LYS A 125 -8.96 -12.33 -20.47
N GLU A 126 -7.97 -12.33 -21.35
CA GLU A 126 -8.00 -11.60 -22.62
C GLU A 126 -9.24 -11.96 -23.45
N LEU A 127 -9.47 -13.26 -23.66
CA LEU A 127 -10.60 -13.74 -24.46
C LEU A 127 -11.95 -13.44 -23.82
N CYS A 128 -12.06 -13.56 -22.50
CA CYS A 128 -13.28 -13.22 -21.77
C CYS A 128 -13.62 -11.74 -21.89
N VAL A 129 -12.65 -10.85 -21.64
CA VAL A 129 -12.81 -9.40 -21.76
C VAL A 129 -13.21 -9.00 -23.19
N ALA A 130 -12.47 -9.48 -24.19
CA ALA A 130 -12.76 -9.18 -25.59
C ALA A 130 -14.15 -9.67 -26.00
N HIS A 131 -14.57 -10.84 -25.52
CA HIS A 131 -15.89 -11.37 -25.84
C HIS A 131 -17.01 -10.59 -25.14
N ALA A 132 -16.83 -10.16 -23.90
CA ALA A 132 -17.79 -9.31 -23.19
C ALA A 132 -17.99 -7.95 -23.90
N GLU A 133 -16.90 -7.33 -24.37
CA GLU A 133 -16.95 -6.08 -25.14
C GLU A 133 -17.67 -6.26 -26.48
N GLN A 134 -17.41 -7.37 -27.19
CA GLN A 134 -18.13 -7.74 -28.42
C GLN A 134 -19.63 -7.91 -28.20
N GLN A 135 -20.04 -8.35 -27.01
CA GLN A 135 -21.44 -8.46 -26.60
C GLN A 135 -22.01 -7.14 -26.04
N GLY A 136 -21.27 -6.03 -26.14
CA GLY A 136 -21.73 -4.69 -25.78
C GLY A 136 -21.53 -4.30 -24.33
N ALA A 137 -20.74 -5.04 -23.54
CA ALA A 137 -20.41 -4.65 -22.17
C ALA A 137 -19.52 -3.41 -22.14
N ALA A 138 -19.97 -2.34 -21.49
CA ALA A 138 -19.13 -1.20 -21.15
C ALA A 138 -18.31 -1.53 -19.88
N LEU A 139 -17.03 -1.79 -20.06
CA LEU A 139 -16.14 -2.23 -18.99
C LEU A 139 -15.32 -1.07 -18.42
N GLN A 140 -15.05 -1.12 -17.11
CA GLN A 140 -14.14 -0.23 -16.42
C GLN A 140 -12.68 -0.53 -16.78
N LYS A 141 -11.78 0.40 -16.41
CA LYS A 141 -10.34 0.21 -16.60
C LYS A 141 -9.87 -1.07 -15.91
N GLN A 142 -10.20 -1.22 -14.62
CA GLN A 142 -9.88 -2.41 -13.83
C GLN A 142 -10.90 -3.52 -14.03
N LYS A 143 -10.41 -4.76 -14.07
CA LYS A 143 -11.20 -5.93 -14.49
C LYS A 143 -10.94 -7.13 -13.58
N ILE A 144 -12.01 -7.86 -13.27
CA ILE A 144 -11.99 -9.17 -12.62
C ILE A 144 -12.69 -10.12 -13.58
N THR A 145 -12.01 -11.19 -13.97
CA THR A 145 -12.58 -12.27 -14.78
C THR A 145 -12.89 -13.45 -13.87
N VAL A 146 -14.09 -13.99 -13.94
CA VAL A 146 -14.42 -15.28 -13.33
C VAL A 146 -14.70 -16.28 -14.43
N VAL A 147 -13.92 -17.36 -14.45
CA VAL A 147 -14.17 -18.49 -15.35
C VAL A 147 -14.76 -19.67 -14.60
N ASN A 148 -15.60 -20.45 -15.27
CA ASN A 148 -16.36 -21.55 -14.67
C ASN A 148 -15.58 -22.87 -14.52
N ALA A 149 -14.29 -22.88 -14.82
CA ALA A 149 -13.43 -24.07 -14.73
C ALA A 149 -12.05 -23.69 -14.16
N GLU A 150 -11.20 -24.69 -13.94
CA GLU A 150 -9.85 -24.55 -13.36
C GLU A 150 -9.82 -24.28 -11.85
N HIS A 151 -8.61 -24.20 -11.28
CA HIS A 151 -8.37 -24.18 -9.83
C HIS A 151 -7.28 -23.15 -9.44
N THR A 152 -7.42 -21.91 -9.88
CA THR A 152 -6.46 -20.83 -9.58
C THR A 152 -7.16 -19.51 -9.28
N ALA A 153 -6.45 -18.64 -8.57
CA ALA A 153 -6.69 -17.21 -8.58
C ALA A 153 -5.36 -16.57 -8.96
N VAL A 154 -5.41 -15.51 -9.75
CA VAL A 154 -4.19 -14.82 -10.19
C VAL A 154 -4.48 -13.40 -10.67
N TYR A 155 -3.70 -12.46 -10.17
CA TYR A 155 -3.56 -11.13 -10.73
C TYR A 155 -2.53 -11.12 -11.87
N GLY A 156 -2.82 -10.36 -12.92
CA GLY A 156 -1.82 -10.06 -13.96
C GLY A 156 -2.00 -8.64 -14.48
N LYS A 157 -0.87 -7.96 -14.71
CA LYS A 157 -0.79 -6.51 -15.00
C LYS A 157 -1.71 -6.04 -16.12
N LYS A 158 -1.82 -6.81 -17.19
CA LYS A 158 -2.49 -6.38 -18.43
C LYS A 158 -4.01 -6.59 -18.37
N HIS A 159 -4.45 -7.66 -17.70
CA HIS A 159 -5.83 -8.12 -17.78
C HIS A 159 -6.54 -8.22 -16.42
N GLY A 160 -5.87 -7.78 -15.35
CA GLY A 160 -6.42 -7.73 -14.00
C GLY A 160 -6.49 -9.11 -13.35
N VAL A 161 -7.51 -9.31 -12.53
CA VAL A 161 -7.71 -10.50 -11.70
C VAL A 161 -8.42 -11.60 -12.47
N LEU A 162 -8.06 -12.87 -12.22
CA LEU A 162 -8.84 -14.04 -12.59
C LEU A 162 -9.17 -14.89 -11.36
N LEU A 163 -10.41 -15.34 -11.26
CA LEU A 163 -10.86 -16.34 -10.29
C LEU A 163 -11.45 -17.57 -10.98
N THR A 164 -11.31 -18.72 -10.32
CA THR A 164 -11.94 -19.98 -10.72
C THR A 164 -12.78 -20.57 -9.57
N PRO A 165 -13.66 -21.57 -9.83
CA PRO A 165 -14.76 -21.95 -8.93
C PRO A 165 -14.40 -22.24 -7.47
N ARG A 166 -13.24 -22.83 -7.18
CA ARG A 166 -12.83 -23.17 -5.80
C ARG A 166 -12.30 -21.98 -4.99
N LEU A 167 -12.03 -20.87 -5.67
CA LEU A 167 -11.39 -19.69 -5.10
C LEU A 167 -12.29 -18.45 -5.20
N ILE A 168 -13.61 -18.67 -5.39
CA ILE A 168 -14.64 -17.62 -5.34
C ILE A 168 -15.02 -17.38 -3.87
N PHE A 169 -14.16 -16.63 -3.16
CA PHE A 169 -14.46 -16.13 -1.82
C PHE A 169 -13.69 -14.85 -1.49
N SER A 170 -14.16 -14.10 -0.49
CA SER A 170 -13.77 -12.71 -0.25
C SER A 170 -12.26 -12.50 -0.06
N SER A 171 -11.59 -13.29 0.77
CA SER A 171 -10.15 -13.11 1.02
C SER A 171 -9.32 -13.29 -0.25
N VAL A 172 -9.64 -14.26 -1.11
CA VAL A 172 -8.88 -14.46 -2.35
C VAL A 172 -9.10 -13.31 -3.33
N LEU A 173 -10.34 -12.88 -3.55
CA LEU A 173 -10.57 -11.76 -4.47
C LEU A 173 -9.90 -10.49 -3.95
N ALA A 174 -10.02 -10.20 -2.66
CA ALA A 174 -9.34 -9.04 -2.06
C ALA A 174 -7.81 -9.15 -2.19
N HIS A 175 -7.23 -10.34 -1.97
CA HIS A 175 -5.80 -10.61 -2.15
C HIS A 175 -5.33 -10.29 -3.58
N GLU A 176 -6.01 -10.85 -4.59
CA GLU A 176 -5.65 -10.61 -5.99
C GLU A 176 -5.86 -9.14 -6.40
N MET A 177 -6.88 -8.48 -5.87
CA MET A 177 -7.09 -7.05 -6.11
C MET A 177 -5.99 -6.21 -5.46
N VAL A 178 -5.48 -6.58 -4.28
CA VAL A 178 -4.41 -5.83 -3.60
C VAL A 178 -3.09 -5.89 -4.37
N HIS A 179 -2.83 -6.95 -5.15
CA HIS A 179 -1.71 -6.97 -6.09
C HIS A 179 -1.74 -5.83 -7.12
N SER A 180 -2.93 -5.29 -7.45
CA SER A 180 -3.04 -4.12 -8.33
C SER A 180 -2.46 -2.83 -7.74
N PHE A 181 -2.25 -2.78 -6.42
CA PHE A 181 -1.59 -1.68 -5.71
C PHE A 181 -0.09 -1.92 -5.50
N PHE A 182 0.52 -2.82 -6.27
CA PHE A 182 1.94 -3.17 -6.19
C PHE A 182 2.37 -3.81 -4.87
N ILE A 183 1.45 -4.43 -4.14
CA ILE A 183 1.77 -5.18 -2.92
C ILE A 183 1.97 -6.64 -3.28
N GLY A 184 3.09 -7.22 -2.87
CA GLY A 184 3.37 -8.67 -2.98
C GLY A 184 2.94 -9.46 -1.72
N HIS A 185 3.31 -10.73 -1.67
CA HIS A 185 2.98 -11.59 -0.53
C HIS A 185 3.63 -11.14 0.77
N SER A 186 3.01 -11.50 1.89
CA SER A 186 3.62 -11.36 3.21
C SER A 186 4.39 -12.61 3.61
N TYR A 187 5.36 -12.41 4.49
CA TYR A 187 6.32 -13.42 4.90
C TYR A 187 6.36 -13.55 6.42
N SER A 188 6.93 -14.63 6.93
CA SER A 188 7.43 -14.73 8.31
C SER A 188 8.95 -14.93 8.32
N ASP A 189 9.57 -14.71 9.48
CA ASP A 189 10.98 -15.04 9.73
C ASP A 189 11.23 -16.54 9.93
N ARG A 190 10.19 -17.39 9.85
CA ARG A 190 10.32 -18.84 10.04
C ARG A 190 10.79 -19.51 8.75
N PRO A 191 11.69 -20.51 8.83
CA PRO A 191 12.15 -21.25 7.66
C PRO A 191 11.13 -22.33 7.23
N VAL A 192 9.88 -21.93 6.98
CA VAL A 192 8.78 -22.81 6.61
C VAL A 192 8.37 -22.60 5.16
N LYS A 193 7.91 -23.67 4.49
CA LYS A 193 7.24 -23.58 3.20
C LYS A 193 5.76 -23.91 3.41
N VAL A 194 4.88 -22.94 3.18
CA VAL A 194 3.43 -23.13 3.36
C VAL A 194 2.87 -24.06 2.29
N PHE A 195 3.41 -24.01 1.07
CA PHE A 195 3.10 -24.96 0.00
C PHE A 195 4.32 -25.23 -0.90
N PRO A 196 4.33 -26.27 -1.75
CA PRO A 196 5.54 -26.76 -2.43
C PRO A 196 6.35 -25.72 -3.22
N TYR A 197 5.69 -24.72 -3.81
CA TYR A 197 6.30 -23.69 -4.65
C TYR A 197 6.50 -22.35 -3.95
N SER A 198 6.10 -22.22 -2.68
CA SER A 198 6.31 -20.98 -1.93
C SER A 198 7.80 -20.80 -1.58
N ALA A 199 8.23 -19.55 -1.52
CA ALA A 199 9.47 -19.17 -0.87
C ALA A 199 9.41 -19.46 0.64
N LEU A 200 10.56 -19.42 1.31
CA LEU A 200 10.61 -19.60 2.76
C LEU A 200 9.91 -18.43 3.46
N GLY A 201 9.04 -18.75 4.41
CA GLY A 201 8.22 -17.79 5.15
C GLY A 201 7.06 -17.19 4.35
N GLU A 202 7.01 -17.37 3.04
CA GLU A 202 5.95 -16.81 2.18
C GLU A 202 4.58 -17.40 2.55
N TYR A 203 3.55 -16.55 2.60
CA TYR A 203 2.20 -16.88 3.09
C TYR A 203 2.13 -17.31 4.57
N ASP A 204 3.19 -17.09 5.34
CA ASP A 204 3.23 -17.48 6.76
C ASP A 204 2.95 -16.31 7.73
N ASP A 205 2.62 -15.12 7.21
CA ASP A 205 2.07 -14.04 8.04
C ASP A 205 0.56 -14.23 8.24
N ARG A 206 0.20 -14.90 9.33
CA ARG A 206 -1.18 -15.23 9.65
C ARG A 206 -2.10 -14.03 9.88
N TYR A 207 -1.55 -12.84 10.09
CA TYR A 207 -2.29 -11.62 10.42
C TYR A 207 -2.54 -10.71 9.21
N ASP A 208 -2.08 -11.10 8.02
CA ASP A 208 -2.15 -10.28 6.81
C ASP A 208 -2.90 -10.97 5.66
N LEU A 209 -3.71 -10.19 4.95
CA LEU A 209 -4.43 -10.66 3.76
C LEU A 209 -3.48 -11.20 2.68
N MET A 210 -2.26 -10.66 2.54
CA MET A 210 -1.29 -11.11 1.55
C MET A 210 -0.64 -12.46 1.89
N SER A 211 -1.17 -13.14 2.90
CA SER A 211 -0.91 -14.55 3.22
C SER A 211 -2.17 -15.42 3.12
N THR A 212 -3.19 -15.04 2.31
CA THR A 212 -4.51 -15.69 2.23
C THR A 212 -4.47 -17.24 2.19
N SER A 213 -3.44 -17.86 1.61
CA SER A 213 -3.24 -19.32 1.63
C SER A 213 -3.16 -19.96 3.05
N ASN A 214 -2.83 -19.20 4.09
CA ASN A 214 -2.69 -19.67 5.48
C ASN A 214 -3.05 -18.58 6.52
N ALA A 215 -3.73 -17.50 6.09
CA ALA A 215 -4.13 -16.40 6.96
C ALA A 215 -5.30 -16.76 7.90
N LEU A 216 -5.43 -16.02 9.01
CA LEU A 216 -6.51 -16.17 10.00
C LEU A 216 -7.83 -15.56 9.51
N MET A 217 -8.46 -16.25 8.57
CA MET A 217 -9.75 -15.89 7.98
C MET A 217 -10.92 -16.30 8.88
N HIS A 218 -12.08 -15.65 8.73
CA HIS A 218 -13.35 -16.07 9.34
C HIS A 218 -14.38 -16.52 8.30
N PRO A 219 -15.33 -17.40 8.67
CA PRO A 219 -16.48 -17.72 7.83
C PRO A 219 -17.39 -16.51 7.58
N SER A 220 -17.86 -16.37 6.35
CA SER A 220 -18.80 -15.33 5.90
C SER A 220 -19.84 -15.92 4.94
N PRO A 221 -20.91 -15.17 4.59
CA PRO A 221 -21.87 -15.57 3.56
C PRO A 221 -21.24 -15.82 2.17
N TYR A 222 -20.04 -15.28 1.94
CA TYR A 222 -19.31 -15.36 0.67
C TYR A 222 -18.05 -16.21 0.75
N GLY A 223 -18.01 -17.19 1.66
CA GLY A 223 -16.85 -18.06 1.90
C GLY A 223 -15.98 -17.53 3.02
N LEU A 224 -14.65 -17.62 2.89
CA LEU A 224 -13.74 -17.07 3.89
C LEU A 224 -13.47 -15.57 3.62
N SER A 225 -13.39 -14.80 4.70
CA SER A 225 -13.14 -13.35 4.68
C SER A 225 -12.05 -13.00 5.70
N GLY A 226 -11.44 -11.82 5.55
CA GLY A 226 -10.32 -11.38 6.38
C GLY A 226 -9.01 -12.14 6.12
N PRO A 227 -7.98 -11.95 6.98
CA PRO A 227 -7.82 -10.81 7.89
C PRO A 227 -7.69 -9.49 7.11
N GLY A 228 -7.58 -8.35 7.81
CA GLY A 228 -7.19 -7.09 7.17
C GLY A 228 -5.72 -7.08 6.74
N LEU A 229 -5.28 -6.04 6.02
CA LEU A 229 -3.86 -5.83 5.70
C LEU A 229 -3.05 -5.50 6.96
N ASN A 230 -1.77 -5.91 6.98
CA ASN A 230 -0.81 -5.52 8.01
C ASN A 230 -0.43 -4.03 7.89
N GLY A 231 0.11 -3.50 8.98
CA GLY A 231 0.51 -2.11 9.13
C GLY A 231 1.51 -1.63 8.08
N PRO A 232 2.56 -2.40 7.72
CA PRO A 232 3.43 -2.04 6.61
C PRO A 232 2.68 -1.84 5.28
N HIS A 233 1.75 -2.72 4.94
CA HIS A 233 0.92 -2.58 3.73
C HIS A 233 -0.02 -1.36 3.81
N LEU A 234 -0.65 -1.14 4.96
CA LEU A 234 -1.50 0.04 5.18
C LEU A 234 -0.70 1.35 5.14
N ASP A 235 0.52 1.37 5.70
CA ASP A 235 1.43 2.52 5.64
C ASP A 235 1.88 2.80 4.21
N TYR A 236 2.19 1.76 3.42
CA TYR A 236 2.50 1.88 2.00
C TYR A 236 1.35 2.53 1.23
N LEU A 237 0.13 2.01 1.38
CA LEU A 237 -1.04 2.53 0.67
C LEU A 237 -1.44 3.94 1.09
N GLY A 238 -0.89 4.45 2.21
CA GLY A 238 -1.32 5.68 2.86
C GLY A 238 -2.75 5.55 3.43
N TRP A 239 -3.11 4.34 3.84
CA TRP A 239 -4.38 4.01 4.50
C TRP A 239 -4.30 4.12 6.02
N LEU A 240 -3.15 4.54 6.55
CA LEU A 240 -2.99 5.01 7.91
C LEU A 240 -2.98 6.54 7.93
N PRO A 241 -3.58 7.19 8.94
CA PRO A 241 -3.43 8.62 9.12
C PRO A 241 -2.04 8.94 9.67
N MET A 242 -1.31 9.83 8.99
CA MET A 242 0.11 10.12 9.25
C MET A 242 0.39 10.63 10.68
N ASP A 243 -0.60 11.27 11.32
CA ASP A 243 -0.52 11.78 12.68
C ASP A 243 -0.68 10.67 13.75
N ARG A 244 -0.97 9.44 13.33
CA ARG A 244 -1.05 8.23 14.20
C ARG A 244 -0.06 7.14 13.82
N VAL A 245 0.93 7.45 12.99
CA VAL A 245 2.12 6.64 12.77
C VAL A 245 3.30 7.29 13.50
N LEU A 246 4.06 6.54 14.28
CA LEU A 246 5.19 7.06 15.06
C LEU A 246 6.52 6.54 14.51
N TYR A 247 7.52 7.41 14.39
CA TYR A 247 8.91 6.99 14.20
C TYR A 247 9.67 7.06 15.53
N PHE A 248 9.99 5.91 16.11
CA PHE A 248 10.55 5.82 17.46
C PHE A 248 11.98 6.39 17.51
N GLY A 249 12.29 7.16 18.57
CA GLY A 249 13.59 7.80 18.76
C GLY A 249 13.77 9.17 18.11
N ARG A 250 12.87 9.58 17.20
CA ARG A 250 12.96 10.88 16.51
C ARG A 250 12.93 12.08 17.45
N ASP A 251 12.19 11.96 18.56
CA ASP A 251 12.07 12.99 19.59
C ASP A 251 13.18 12.93 20.66
N GLY A 252 14.22 12.12 20.44
CA GLY A 252 15.33 11.92 21.36
C GLY A 252 15.04 10.94 22.50
N ARG A 253 13.82 10.44 22.64
CA ARG A 253 13.48 9.46 23.69
C ARG A 253 13.81 8.04 23.24
N GLN A 254 14.53 7.33 24.08
CA GLN A 254 14.96 5.94 23.84
C GLN A 254 14.13 4.91 24.62
N ASN A 255 13.29 5.34 25.56
CA ASN A 255 12.46 4.48 26.38
C ASN A 255 11.17 5.21 26.80
N TYR A 256 10.00 4.71 26.38
CA TYR A 256 8.72 5.19 26.87
C TYR A 256 7.58 4.20 26.56
N THR A 257 6.46 4.39 27.28
CA THR A 257 5.21 3.68 27.03
C THR A 257 4.29 4.51 26.16
N LEU A 258 3.70 3.87 25.16
CA LEU A 258 2.74 4.45 24.23
C LEU A 258 1.47 3.59 24.21
N ARG A 259 0.33 4.23 23.92
CA ARG A 259 -0.94 3.52 23.75
C ARG A 259 -1.19 3.23 22.28
N LEU A 260 -1.24 1.95 21.94
CA LEU A 260 -1.70 1.47 20.64
C LEU A 260 -3.23 1.37 20.61
N SER A 261 -3.80 1.62 19.44
CA SER A 261 -5.17 1.26 19.08
C SER A 261 -5.14 0.19 18.00
N SER A 262 -6.14 -0.68 17.99
CA SER A 262 -6.16 -1.79 17.06
C SER A 262 -6.44 -1.32 15.62
N LEU A 263 -5.69 -1.88 14.66
CA LEU A 263 -5.94 -1.72 13.22
C LEU A 263 -7.27 -2.33 12.76
N SER A 264 -7.79 -3.28 13.55
CA SER A 264 -9.07 -3.94 13.29
C SER A 264 -10.29 -3.03 13.49
N ILE A 265 -10.09 -1.83 14.08
CA ILE A 265 -11.14 -0.89 14.46
C ILE A 265 -11.09 0.36 13.59
N PRO A 266 -12.24 0.90 13.15
CA PRO A 266 -12.27 2.17 12.44
C PRO A 266 -11.50 3.28 13.18
N HIS A 267 -10.63 3.98 12.47
CA HIS A 267 -9.69 4.94 13.04
C HIS A 267 -10.40 6.06 13.81
N ASN A 268 -11.59 6.49 13.36
CA ASN A 268 -12.38 7.52 14.03
C ASN A 268 -13.02 7.08 15.37
N LYS A 269 -12.92 5.80 15.74
CA LYS A 269 -13.36 5.26 17.03
C LYS A 269 -12.23 5.12 18.04
N THR A 270 -10.99 5.44 17.65
CA THR A 270 -9.80 5.24 18.47
C THR A 270 -8.86 6.45 18.43
N ASN A 271 -8.00 6.60 19.43
CA ASN A 271 -7.14 7.79 19.57
C ASN A 271 -5.65 7.48 19.79
N GLY A 272 -5.27 6.21 19.99
CA GLY A 272 -3.86 5.82 20.22
C GLY A 272 -3.05 5.74 18.93
N TRP A 273 -1.77 5.40 19.00
CA TRP A 273 -0.97 5.11 17.81
C TRP A 273 -1.50 3.87 17.08
N LEU A 274 -1.47 3.86 15.75
CA LEU A 274 -1.87 2.71 14.93
C LEU A 274 -0.67 1.86 14.54
N LEU A 275 0.47 2.52 14.30
CA LEU A 275 1.70 1.89 13.88
C LEU A 275 2.90 2.62 14.49
N VAL A 276 3.90 1.86 14.94
CA VAL A 276 5.18 2.40 15.40
C VAL A 276 6.31 1.81 14.58
N ASN A 277 7.07 2.66 13.88
CA ASN A 277 8.27 2.32 13.14
C ASN A 277 9.51 2.48 14.05
N ILE A 278 10.21 1.37 14.34
CA ILE A 278 11.42 1.34 15.16
C ILE A 278 12.62 1.04 14.24
N PRO A 279 13.54 1.98 14.01
CA PRO A 279 14.69 1.74 13.15
C PRO A 279 15.64 0.69 13.74
N TYR A 280 16.20 -0.15 12.87
CA TYR A 280 17.26 -1.10 13.22
C TYR A 280 18.50 -0.98 12.33
N ASP A 281 18.42 -0.21 11.26
CA ASP A 281 19.50 0.03 10.31
C ASP A 281 19.85 1.51 10.29
N ARG A 282 21.13 1.82 10.49
CA ARG A 282 21.64 3.19 10.54
C ARG A 282 21.91 3.79 9.16
N ASP A 283 21.95 2.94 8.14
CA ASP A 283 22.27 3.31 6.76
C ASP A 283 21.03 3.33 5.87
N ASP A 284 19.94 2.66 6.29
CA ASP A 284 18.62 2.75 5.66
C ASP A 284 17.50 3.02 6.68
N PRO A 285 16.93 4.23 6.75
CA PRO A 285 15.92 4.58 7.75
C PRO A 285 14.57 3.87 7.60
N ASN A 286 14.30 3.17 6.49
CA ASN A 286 13.07 2.39 6.31
C ASN A 286 13.20 0.92 6.71
N ASN A 287 14.43 0.47 6.97
CA ASN A 287 14.65 -0.81 7.60
C ASN A 287 14.25 -0.68 9.08
N VAL A 288 12.98 -1.00 9.35
CA VAL A 288 12.32 -0.81 10.65
C VAL A 288 11.65 -2.10 11.11
N TYR A 289 11.51 -2.25 12.41
CA TYR A 289 10.47 -3.09 12.99
C TYR A 289 9.23 -2.24 13.18
N THR A 290 8.10 -2.69 12.65
CA THR A 290 6.81 -2.09 12.90
C THR A 290 6.12 -2.79 14.06
N VAL A 291 5.36 -2.04 14.86
CA VAL A 291 4.58 -2.57 15.99
C VAL A 291 3.13 -2.11 15.85
N GLU A 292 2.21 -3.07 15.85
CA GLU A 292 0.78 -2.85 15.64
C GLU A 292 -0.07 -3.70 16.59
N LEU A 293 -1.34 -3.33 16.77
CA LEU A 293 -2.29 -4.09 17.58
C LEU A 293 -3.40 -4.68 16.70
N ARG A 294 -3.60 -5.99 16.79
CA ARG A 294 -4.71 -6.72 16.14
C ARG A 294 -5.69 -7.22 17.19
N THR A 295 -6.98 -7.15 16.90
CA THR A 295 -8.04 -7.63 17.80
C THR A 295 -9.11 -8.37 17.00
N PRO A 296 -9.84 -9.33 17.60
CA PRO A 296 -10.83 -10.15 16.90
C PRO A 296 -12.10 -9.36 16.57
N PHE A 297 -12.00 -8.42 15.62
CA PHE A 297 -13.06 -7.50 15.24
C PHE A 297 -13.02 -7.20 13.75
N ASN A 298 -14.19 -7.01 13.15
CA ASN A 298 -14.37 -6.69 11.73
C ASN A 298 -13.62 -7.65 10.78
N LEU A 299 -12.64 -7.16 10.03
CA LEU A 299 -11.86 -7.98 9.10
C LEU A 299 -11.02 -9.03 9.84
N ASP A 300 -10.68 -8.82 11.11
CA ASP A 300 -9.82 -9.71 11.90
C ASP A 300 -10.60 -10.68 12.79
N GLN A 301 -11.87 -10.95 12.49
CA GLN A 301 -12.67 -11.89 13.28
C GLN A 301 -12.08 -13.30 13.37
N GLY A 302 -11.22 -13.70 12.41
CA GLY A 302 -10.51 -14.98 12.44
C GLY A 302 -9.35 -15.03 13.45
N VAL A 303 -8.92 -13.88 13.98
CA VAL A 303 -7.91 -13.81 15.04
C VAL A 303 -8.49 -14.35 16.35
N SER A 304 -7.71 -15.10 17.13
CA SER A 304 -8.19 -15.75 18.36
C SER A 304 -8.30 -14.80 19.55
N GLN A 305 -7.39 -13.82 19.65
CA GLN A 305 -7.30 -12.89 20.77
C GLN A 305 -6.61 -11.57 20.38
N ALA A 306 -6.73 -10.56 21.25
CA ALA A 306 -5.99 -9.32 21.09
C ALA A 306 -4.47 -9.57 21.22
N GLY A 307 -3.69 -9.07 20.27
CA GLY A 307 -2.26 -9.32 20.21
C GLY A 307 -1.49 -8.18 19.55
N VAL A 308 -0.33 -7.84 20.11
CA VAL A 308 0.61 -6.91 19.49
C VAL A 308 1.50 -7.71 18.54
N VAL A 309 1.48 -7.35 17.26
CA VAL A 309 2.25 -8.03 16.21
C VAL A 309 3.42 -7.15 15.80
N ILE A 310 4.54 -7.77 15.49
CA ILE A 310 5.76 -7.09 15.05
C ILE A 310 6.11 -7.59 13.65
N HIS A 311 6.29 -6.66 12.71
CA HIS A 311 6.81 -6.99 11.38
C HIS A 311 8.17 -6.33 11.17
N LYS A 312 9.11 -7.07 10.59
CA LYS A 312 10.35 -6.52 10.07
C LYS A 312 10.13 -6.07 8.62
N VAL A 313 10.24 -4.78 8.40
CA VAL A 313 10.31 -4.19 7.06
C VAL A 313 11.77 -4.17 6.65
N GLN A 314 12.10 -4.88 5.57
CA GLN A 314 13.48 -5.00 5.10
C GLN A 314 13.55 -4.81 3.59
N ARG A 315 14.51 -4.00 3.14
CA ARG A 315 14.90 -3.93 1.73
C ARG A 315 15.70 -5.17 1.32
N VAL A 316 15.24 -5.84 0.27
CA VAL A 316 15.95 -6.90 -0.45
C VAL A 316 16.01 -6.50 -1.91
N SER A 317 17.22 -6.25 -2.42
CA SER A 317 17.42 -5.65 -3.75
C SER A 317 16.71 -4.29 -3.86
N ASP A 318 15.76 -4.14 -4.77
CA ASP A 318 14.99 -2.92 -4.99
C ASP A 318 13.59 -2.96 -4.39
N SER A 319 13.27 -3.98 -3.58
CA SER A 319 11.94 -4.14 -2.97
C SER A 319 12.00 -4.26 -1.45
N TYR A 320 11.03 -3.69 -0.75
CA TYR A 320 10.81 -3.83 0.69
C TYR A 320 9.79 -4.94 0.94
N TYR A 321 10.15 -5.84 1.85
CA TYR A 321 9.34 -6.95 2.29
C TYR A 321 8.85 -6.74 3.71
N SER A 322 7.58 -7.09 3.97
CA SER A 322 7.04 -7.25 5.32
C SER A 322 7.19 -8.70 5.77
N MET A 323 7.90 -8.91 6.87
CA MET A 323 8.05 -10.23 7.51
C MET A 323 7.51 -10.17 8.94
N VAL A 324 6.47 -10.94 9.28
CA VAL A 324 6.07 -11.09 10.69
C VAL A 324 7.19 -11.77 11.47
N VAL A 325 7.49 -11.23 12.66
CA VAL A 325 8.56 -11.72 13.53
C VAL A 325 7.99 -12.70 14.53
N THR A 326 8.61 -13.87 14.63
CA THR A 326 8.20 -14.91 15.57
C THR A 326 8.78 -14.63 16.96
N HIS A 327 7.92 -14.38 17.95
CA HIS A 327 8.37 -14.17 19.34
C HIS A 327 8.55 -15.48 20.11
N SER A 328 7.73 -16.50 19.85
CA SER A 328 7.79 -17.80 20.52
C SER A 328 7.58 -18.93 19.52
N ARG A 329 7.93 -20.17 19.87
CA ARG A 329 7.84 -21.32 18.95
C ARG A 329 6.46 -21.52 18.30
N GLU A 330 5.40 -21.02 18.93
CA GLU A 330 4.01 -21.28 18.54
C GLU A 330 3.19 -20.02 18.20
N PHE A 331 3.66 -18.82 18.56
CA PHE A 331 2.88 -17.58 18.43
C PHE A 331 3.71 -16.40 17.91
N TYR A 332 3.07 -15.57 17.08
CA TYR A 332 3.64 -14.32 16.57
C TYR A 332 3.31 -13.14 17.49
N GLU A 333 2.13 -13.18 18.13
CA GLU A 333 1.63 -12.07 18.91
C GLU A 333 2.24 -11.99 20.31
N LEU A 334 2.42 -10.75 20.77
CA LEU A 334 2.69 -10.41 22.15
C LEU A 334 1.38 -10.15 22.89
N THR A 335 1.23 -10.77 24.06
CA THR A 335 0.09 -10.61 24.97
C THR A 335 0.52 -9.89 26.23
N GLU A 336 -0.42 -9.54 27.10
CA GLU A 336 -0.11 -8.79 28.33
C GLU A 336 0.98 -9.48 29.16
N GLY A 337 2.04 -8.73 29.49
CA GLY A 337 3.19 -9.23 30.26
C GLY A 337 4.29 -9.88 29.41
N THR A 338 4.10 -10.07 28.10
CA THR A 338 5.15 -10.61 27.23
C THR A 338 6.07 -9.52 26.69
N GLU A 339 7.24 -9.95 26.21
CA GLU A 339 8.30 -9.05 25.80
C GLU A 339 9.15 -9.66 24.70
N TRP A 340 9.26 -8.95 23.58
CA TRP A 340 10.18 -9.29 22.51
C TRP A 340 11.48 -8.47 22.63
N VAL A 341 12.62 -9.11 22.39
CA VAL A 341 13.95 -8.49 22.42
C VAL A 341 14.71 -8.88 21.17
N GLN A 342 15.24 -7.88 20.47
CA GLN A 342 16.10 -8.07 19.31
C GLN A 342 17.46 -7.44 19.55
N PHE A 343 18.52 -8.23 19.36
CA PHE A 343 19.90 -7.72 19.35
C PHE A 343 20.24 -7.16 17.97
N LEU A 344 20.75 -5.94 17.94
CA LEU A 344 21.18 -5.24 16.72
C LEU A 344 22.68 -5.41 16.44
N GLY A 345 23.44 -5.85 17.45
CA GLY A 345 24.88 -6.05 17.36
C GLY A 345 25.61 -5.46 18.55
N VAL A 346 26.90 -5.24 18.36
CA VAL A 346 27.82 -4.68 19.38
C VAL A 346 28.51 -3.47 18.76
N ASP A 347 28.60 -2.39 19.52
CA ASP A 347 29.36 -1.21 19.12
C ASP A 347 30.88 -1.41 19.24
N ALA A 348 31.66 -0.45 18.75
CA ALA A 348 33.11 -0.48 18.82
C ALA A 348 33.66 -0.48 20.27
N ASP A 349 32.87 -0.05 21.25
CA ASP A 349 33.21 -0.04 22.68
C ASP A 349 32.81 -1.35 23.38
N GLY A 350 32.22 -2.31 22.67
CA GLY A 350 31.77 -3.58 23.23
C GLY A 350 30.38 -3.55 23.87
N ARG A 351 29.59 -2.47 23.71
CA ARG A 351 28.23 -2.37 24.24
C ARG A 351 27.22 -2.97 23.26
N TYR A 352 26.29 -3.75 23.80
CA TYR A 352 25.21 -4.34 23.02
C TYR A 352 24.19 -3.29 22.62
N GLN A 353 23.76 -3.33 21.36
CA GLN A 353 22.59 -2.60 20.88
C GLN A 353 21.38 -3.53 20.80
N SER A 354 20.23 -3.06 21.26
CA SER A 354 19.00 -3.85 21.28
C SER A 354 17.73 -2.99 21.15
N ILE A 355 16.67 -3.66 20.71
CA ILE A 355 15.29 -3.19 20.76
C ILE A 355 14.52 -4.13 21.68
N LYS A 356 13.70 -3.56 22.55
CA LYS A 356 12.77 -4.27 23.42
C LYS A 356 11.38 -3.70 23.24
N VAL A 357 10.39 -4.58 23.06
CA VAL A 357 8.97 -4.25 22.98
C VAL A 357 8.24 -5.08 24.03
N SER A 358 7.72 -4.44 25.07
CA SER A 358 6.97 -5.10 26.14
C SER A 358 5.50 -4.67 26.10
N VAL A 359 4.56 -5.62 26.12
CA VAL A 359 3.14 -5.32 26.28
C VAL A 359 2.85 -5.17 27.77
N VAL A 360 2.67 -3.92 28.20
CA VAL A 360 2.45 -3.59 29.61
C VAL A 360 1.03 -3.92 30.04
N LYS A 361 0.05 -3.58 29.20
CA LYS A 361 -1.36 -3.79 29.52
C LYS A 361 -2.22 -3.89 28.27
N MET A 362 -3.17 -4.81 28.25
CA MET A 362 -4.19 -4.93 27.22
C MET A 362 -5.53 -4.39 27.74
N TYR A 363 -6.28 -3.71 26.87
CA TYR A 363 -7.63 -3.24 27.15
C TYR A 363 -8.60 -3.80 26.11
N PRO A 364 -9.00 -5.09 26.19
CA PRO A 364 -9.78 -5.75 25.14
C PRO A 364 -11.06 -5.01 24.77
N LYS A 365 -11.82 -4.53 25.77
CA LYS A 365 -13.06 -3.76 25.56
C LYS A 365 -12.86 -2.42 24.85
N LYS A 366 -11.64 -1.87 24.88
CA LYS A 366 -11.27 -0.61 24.23
C LYS A 366 -10.45 -0.82 22.95
N HIS A 367 -10.16 -2.08 22.61
CA HIS A 367 -9.29 -2.45 21.49
C HIS A 367 -7.97 -1.64 21.50
N ALA A 368 -7.35 -1.55 22.67
CA ALA A 368 -6.16 -0.75 22.92
C ALA A 368 -5.15 -1.52 23.77
N ALA A 369 -3.88 -1.14 23.68
CA ALA A 369 -2.80 -1.72 24.47
C ALA A 369 -1.77 -0.66 24.87
N ASP A 370 -1.22 -0.76 26.08
CA ASP A 370 -0.04 -0.02 26.48
C ASP A 370 1.20 -0.84 26.16
N VAL A 371 2.06 -0.30 25.31
CA VAL A 371 3.29 -0.95 24.87
C VAL A 371 4.47 -0.08 25.28
N ARG A 372 5.42 -0.66 26.00
CA ARG A 372 6.69 0.00 26.33
C ARG A 372 7.72 -0.42 25.29
N ILE A 373 8.37 0.57 24.69
CA ILE A 373 9.45 0.35 23.75
C ILE A 373 10.72 0.94 24.36
N THR A 374 11.80 0.17 24.31
CA THR A 374 13.15 0.60 24.67
C THR A 374 14.08 0.27 23.52
N SER A 375 14.83 1.25 23.01
CA SER A 375 15.82 1.03 21.96
C SER A 375 17.12 1.72 22.31
N THR A 376 18.22 0.99 22.23
CA THR A 376 19.57 1.55 22.35
C THR A 376 20.19 1.82 20.98
N PHE A 377 19.40 1.75 19.90
CA PHE A 377 19.85 2.03 18.54
C PHE A 377 20.43 3.45 18.46
N ASN A 378 21.69 3.55 18.01
CA ASN A 378 22.33 4.83 17.78
C ASN A 378 23.04 4.81 16.42
N PRO A 379 22.54 5.58 15.43
CA PRO A 379 23.08 5.53 14.07
C PRO A 379 24.49 6.10 13.96
N MET A 380 24.93 6.92 14.92
CA MET A 380 26.23 7.60 14.89
C MET A 380 27.40 6.74 15.39
N ILE A 381 27.10 5.65 16.11
CA ILE A 381 28.13 4.84 16.75
C ILE A 381 28.67 3.79 15.76
N CYS A 382 29.99 3.61 15.75
CA CYS A 382 30.66 2.59 14.95
C CYS A 382 30.37 1.19 15.48
N GLN A 383 30.23 0.23 14.57
CA GLN A 383 30.01 -1.18 14.88
C GLN A 383 31.33 -1.86 15.26
N SER A 384 31.24 -3.01 15.94
CA SER A 384 32.42 -3.77 16.40
C SER A 384 33.35 -4.27 15.28
N ASN A 385 32.87 -4.34 14.04
CA ASN A 385 33.63 -4.64 12.83
C ASN A 385 34.25 -3.40 12.17
N GLU A 386 34.11 -2.22 12.77
CA GLU A 386 34.64 -0.94 12.30
C GLU A 386 35.70 -0.36 13.25
N ILE A 387 36.45 0.62 12.74
CA ILE A 387 37.44 1.42 13.48
C ILE A 387 37.00 2.87 13.39
N VAL A 388 37.05 3.55 14.54
CA VAL A 388 36.84 5.00 14.62
C VAL A 388 38.07 5.71 14.06
N LYS A 389 37.88 6.59 13.08
CA LYS A 389 38.94 7.49 12.58
C LYS A 389 38.50 8.93 12.78
N PHE A 390 39.24 9.67 13.59
CA PHE A 390 38.99 11.09 13.81
C PHE A 390 39.48 11.91 12.62
N ILE A 391 38.73 12.97 12.29
CA ILE A 391 39.06 13.93 11.24
C ILE A 391 38.86 15.33 11.78
N ASP A 392 39.52 16.29 11.12
CA ASP A 392 39.38 17.69 11.48
C ASP A 392 37.97 18.19 11.11
N GLU A 393 37.16 18.47 12.13
CA GLU A 393 35.77 18.93 12.00
C GLU A 393 35.67 20.21 11.17
N SER A 394 36.70 21.06 11.21
CA SER A 394 36.78 22.31 10.43
C SER A 394 36.75 22.08 8.92
N THR A 395 37.12 20.89 8.46
CA THR A 395 37.19 20.55 7.04
C THR A 395 35.91 19.87 6.53
N TYR A 396 35.23 19.08 7.36
CA TYR A 396 34.18 18.16 6.90
C TYR A 396 32.84 18.22 7.67
N SER A 397 32.72 19.06 8.72
CA SER A 397 31.53 19.11 9.59
C SER A 397 31.16 17.78 10.27
N VAL A 398 32.14 16.87 10.38
CA VAL A 398 32.09 15.60 11.11
C VAL A 398 33.39 15.43 11.88
N ASP A 399 33.31 14.90 13.09
CA ASP A 399 34.45 14.71 14.01
C ASP A 399 35.17 13.36 13.80
N LYS A 400 34.43 12.36 13.32
CA LYS A 400 34.94 11.01 13.09
C LYS A 400 34.19 10.31 11.96
N VAL A 401 34.78 9.25 11.42
CA VAL A 401 34.10 8.30 10.51
C VAL A 401 34.27 6.87 11.03
N CYS A 402 33.28 6.02 10.74
CA CYS A 402 33.36 4.59 11.00
C CYS A 402 33.86 3.86 9.76
N LYS A 403 35.05 3.26 9.85
CA LYS A 403 35.71 2.58 8.73
C LYS A 403 35.75 1.08 8.96
N ALA A 404 35.40 0.28 7.95
CA ALA A 404 35.44 -1.17 8.05
C ALA A 404 36.88 -1.68 8.33
N LYS A 405 37.03 -2.61 9.28
CA LYS A 405 38.34 -3.19 9.67
C LYS A 405 39.08 -3.88 8.53
N ASN A 406 38.36 -4.39 7.53
CA ASN A 406 38.93 -5.05 6.36
C ASN A 406 39.50 -4.06 5.32
N ASN A 407 39.26 -2.75 5.46
CA ASN A 407 39.84 -1.74 4.60
C ASN A 407 41.22 -1.31 5.12
N VAL A 408 42.27 -1.78 4.46
CA VAL A 408 43.69 -1.58 4.85
C VAL A 408 44.16 -0.13 4.59
N SER A 409 43.41 0.65 3.81
CA SER A 409 43.79 2.04 3.51
C SER A 409 43.55 2.96 4.71
N ASN A 410 44.56 3.74 5.11
CA ASN A 410 44.39 4.78 6.13
C ASN A 410 43.77 6.08 5.58
N ILE A 411 43.52 6.16 4.27
CA ILE A 411 42.94 7.34 3.63
C ILE A 411 41.43 7.33 3.87
N ILE A 412 40.88 8.49 4.25
CA ILE A 412 39.45 8.71 4.43
C ILE A 412 38.89 9.25 3.12
N THR A 413 37.80 8.65 2.67
CA THR A 413 37.14 8.97 1.40
C THR A 413 35.94 9.89 1.62
N ASP A 414 35.61 10.71 0.62
CA ASP A 414 34.41 11.56 0.66
C ASP A 414 33.12 10.75 0.86
N ALA A 415 33.08 9.50 0.39
CA ALA A 415 31.97 8.57 0.60
C ALA A 415 31.80 8.17 2.07
N GLU A 416 32.91 7.91 2.79
CA GLU A 416 32.88 7.61 4.23
C GLU A 416 32.41 8.83 5.04
N VAL A 417 32.85 10.03 4.65
CA VAL A 417 32.41 11.29 5.25
C VAL A 417 30.90 11.52 5.00
N ALA A 418 30.44 11.37 3.76
CA ALA A 418 29.05 11.54 3.39
C ALA A 418 28.13 10.53 4.12
N LEU A 419 28.57 9.29 4.27
CA LEU A 419 27.84 8.26 5.02
C LEU A 419 27.73 8.64 6.51
N GLN A 420 28.81 9.13 7.11
CA GLN A 420 28.75 9.59 8.50
C GLN A 420 27.85 10.82 8.66
N LEU A 421 27.88 11.78 7.74
CA LEU A 421 26.94 12.91 7.74
C LEU A 421 25.49 12.44 7.69
N HIS A 422 25.20 11.38 6.92
CA HIS A 422 23.86 10.77 6.90
C HIS A 422 23.48 10.21 8.28
N ARG A 423 24.39 9.46 8.91
CA ARG A 423 24.21 8.89 10.26
C ARG A 423 24.00 9.96 11.34
N ASN A 424 24.80 11.04 11.31
CA ASN A 424 24.69 12.16 12.25
C ASN A 424 23.36 12.91 12.12
N THR A 425 22.77 12.92 10.93
CA THR A 425 21.49 13.58 10.65
C THR A 425 20.33 12.60 10.50
N PHE A 426 20.51 11.33 10.89
CA PHE A 426 19.56 10.24 10.65
C PHE A 426 18.14 10.60 11.10
N PHE A 427 17.95 10.93 12.39
CA PHE A 427 16.63 11.29 12.93
C PHE A 427 16.15 12.66 12.44
N ALA A 428 17.06 13.62 12.28
CA ALA A 428 16.74 14.95 11.79
C ALA A 428 16.19 14.92 10.36
N ARG A 429 16.53 13.91 9.56
CA ARG A 429 15.99 13.72 8.19
C ARG A 429 14.62 13.03 8.16
N GLN A 430 14.14 12.46 9.27
CA GLN A 430 12.85 11.75 9.32
C GLN A 430 11.68 12.71 9.61
N PHE A 431 11.61 13.85 8.92
CA PHE A 431 10.44 14.75 9.00
C PHE A 431 9.17 14.05 8.50
N THR A 432 9.33 13.33 7.40
CA THR A 432 8.41 12.31 6.88
C THR A 432 9.10 10.96 6.96
N TYR A 433 8.35 9.89 7.16
CA TYR A 433 8.90 8.56 7.43
C TYR A 433 7.92 7.48 6.99
N GLY A 434 8.31 6.21 7.16
CA GLY A 434 7.54 5.10 6.63
C GLY A 434 7.67 5.02 5.11
N LEU A 435 6.82 4.21 4.48
CA LEU A 435 6.93 3.93 3.06
C LEU A 435 6.46 5.11 2.18
N ASN A 436 5.69 6.02 2.77
CA ASN A 436 5.29 7.30 2.16
C ASN A 436 6.23 8.48 2.52
N ALA A 437 7.47 8.21 2.92
CA ALA A 437 8.44 9.27 3.17
C ALA A 437 8.73 10.10 1.92
N CYS A 438 8.79 11.42 2.09
CA CYS A 438 9.18 12.35 1.03
C CYS A 438 10.70 12.39 0.84
N GLN A 439 11.11 12.81 -0.36
CA GLN A 439 12.51 13.14 -0.65
C GLN A 439 13.00 14.26 0.27
N LEU A 440 14.33 14.34 0.46
CA LEU A 440 14.94 15.34 1.34
C LEU A 440 14.54 16.77 0.93
N GLY A 441 14.13 17.57 1.92
CA GLY A 441 13.66 18.94 1.71
C GLY A 441 12.16 19.08 1.42
N LYS A 442 11.44 17.98 1.23
CA LYS A 442 9.98 17.94 1.06
C LYS A 442 9.29 17.45 2.33
N VAL A 443 7.99 17.76 2.46
CA VAL A 443 7.12 17.34 3.56
C VAL A 443 5.75 16.93 3.03
N TRP A 444 4.97 16.18 3.82
CA TRP A 444 3.58 15.88 3.48
C TRP A 444 2.74 17.17 3.41
N ARG A 445 1.93 17.29 2.36
CA ARG A 445 1.01 18.40 2.09
C ARG A 445 -0.01 18.53 3.20
N ALA A 446 -0.48 17.40 3.73
CA ALA A 446 -1.32 17.35 4.91
C ALA A 446 -2.63 18.13 4.76
N ALA A 447 -3.27 18.07 3.59
CA ALA A 447 -4.61 18.62 3.38
C ALA A 447 -5.64 17.95 4.30
N ASP A 448 -5.43 16.68 4.62
CA ASP A 448 -5.93 16.00 5.81
C ASP A 448 -4.89 15.00 6.34
N ALA A 449 -5.27 14.14 7.28
CA ALA A 449 -4.38 13.15 7.90
C ALA A 449 -3.92 12.01 6.96
N TYR A 450 -4.58 11.81 5.81
CA TYR A 450 -4.24 10.75 4.84
C TYR A 450 -3.60 11.32 3.56
N ASP A 451 -3.31 12.62 3.53
CA ASP A 451 -2.71 13.29 2.38
C ASP A 451 -1.18 13.32 2.48
N TYR A 452 -0.54 12.25 2.02
CA TYR A 452 0.92 12.12 1.99
C TYR A 452 1.58 12.74 0.74
N ILE A 453 0.88 13.57 -0.05
CA ILE A 453 1.51 14.22 -1.21
C ILE A 453 2.69 15.07 -0.77
N CYS A 454 3.84 14.91 -1.40
CA CYS A 454 5.07 15.59 -1.02
C CYS A 454 5.18 16.97 -1.68
N VAL A 455 5.26 18.02 -0.84
CA VAL A 455 5.35 19.42 -1.26
C VAL A 455 6.50 20.15 -0.54
N ASP A 456 6.78 21.38 -0.93
CA ASP A 456 7.74 22.23 -0.21
C ASP A 456 7.21 22.64 1.18
N PRO A 457 8.06 22.80 2.20
CA PRO A 457 7.63 23.14 3.56
C PRO A 457 6.75 24.39 3.66
N ALA A 458 7.05 25.42 2.86
CA ALA A 458 6.26 26.65 2.82
C ALA A 458 4.83 26.43 2.29
N ARG A 459 4.56 25.33 1.58
CA ARG A 459 3.23 25.02 1.04
C ARG A 459 2.24 24.60 2.13
N VAL A 460 2.72 23.96 3.19
CA VAL A 460 1.87 23.42 4.26
C VAL A 460 1.08 24.53 4.98
N SER A 461 1.66 25.71 5.15
CA SER A 461 0.94 26.85 5.76
C SER A 461 -0.23 27.33 4.89
N HIS A 462 -0.09 27.32 3.56
CA HIS A 462 -1.17 27.71 2.66
C HIS A 462 -2.34 26.70 2.74
N ILE A 463 -2.04 25.40 2.79
CA ILE A 463 -3.06 24.35 2.92
C ILE A 463 -3.83 24.48 4.24
N ARG A 464 -3.13 24.80 5.33
CA ARG A 464 -3.76 25.08 6.64
C ARG A 464 -4.65 26.32 6.58
N GLU A 465 -4.21 27.38 5.93
CA GLU A 465 -5.00 28.60 5.73
C GLU A 465 -6.26 28.32 4.91
N ASP A 466 -6.19 27.50 3.87
CA ASP A 466 -7.37 27.08 3.10
C ASP A 466 -8.37 26.32 3.95
N ASN A 467 -7.90 25.35 4.76
CA ASN A 467 -8.75 24.62 5.69
C ASN A 467 -9.41 25.53 6.74
N GLN A 468 -8.70 26.56 7.22
CA GLN A 468 -9.24 27.54 8.19
C GLN A 468 -10.27 28.48 7.56
N ASN A 469 -10.03 28.92 6.33
CA ASN A 469 -10.90 29.85 5.62
C ASN A 469 -12.12 29.18 4.98
N ASP A 470 -12.16 27.85 4.88
CA ASP A 470 -13.27 27.07 4.32
C ASP A 470 -14.64 27.53 4.84
N VAL A 471 -14.77 27.71 6.16
CA VAL A 471 -16.03 28.13 6.82
C VAL A 471 -16.53 29.48 6.27
N LEU A 472 -15.63 30.39 5.90
CA LEU A 472 -15.98 31.71 5.35
C LEU A 472 -16.30 31.66 3.85
N ARG A 473 -15.93 30.55 3.18
CA ARG A 473 -16.03 30.36 1.72
C ARG A 473 -17.16 29.39 1.34
N LYS A 474 -17.81 28.72 2.29
CA LYS A 474 -18.95 27.83 2.06
C LYS A 474 -20.28 28.57 1.87
N ASN A 475 -21.16 27.95 1.11
CA ASN A 475 -22.57 28.33 0.96
C ASN A 475 -23.41 27.08 0.73
N GLU A 476 -24.26 26.71 1.69
CA GLU A 476 -25.12 25.52 1.60
C GLU A 476 -26.14 25.58 0.45
N GLY A 477 -26.45 26.78 -0.05
CA GLY A 477 -27.33 26.98 -1.20
C GLY A 477 -26.63 26.88 -2.57
N ALA A 478 -25.31 26.69 -2.61
CA ALA A 478 -24.54 26.54 -3.84
C ALA A 478 -24.42 25.06 -4.26
N GLU A 479 -24.38 24.79 -5.58
CA GLU A 479 -24.33 23.43 -6.14
C GLU A 479 -23.08 22.65 -5.69
N ASP A 480 -21.92 23.31 -5.64
CA ASP A 480 -20.66 22.72 -5.17
C ASP A 480 -20.38 23.03 -3.68
N GLY A 481 -21.36 23.59 -2.96
CA GLY A 481 -21.23 24.00 -1.57
C GLY A 481 -20.34 25.23 -1.34
N CYS A 482 -19.82 25.86 -2.40
CA CYS A 482 -18.91 27.00 -2.31
C CYS A 482 -19.56 28.33 -2.72
N ARG A 483 -19.25 29.39 -1.97
CA ARG A 483 -19.67 30.76 -2.27
C ARG A 483 -18.88 31.27 -3.47
N ALA A 484 -19.55 31.79 -4.51
CA ALA A 484 -18.87 32.45 -5.62
C ALA A 484 -17.93 33.58 -5.13
N PRO A 485 -16.68 33.68 -5.63
CA PRO A 485 -16.08 32.93 -6.75
C PRO A 485 -15.28 31.68 -6.35
N PHE A 486 -15.42 31.19 -5.11
CA PHE A 486 -14.73 29.99 -4.63
C PHE A 486 -15.33 28.73 -5.21
N VAL A 487 -14.52 27.67 -5.18
CA VAL A 487 -14.81 26.38 -5.77
C VAL A 487 -14.22 25.26 -4.90
N ALA A 488 -14.81 24.06 -4.88
CA ALA A 488 -14.29 22.93 -4.10
C ALA A 488 -12.85 22.52 -4.48
N ARG A 489 -11.94 22.35 -3.50
CA ARG A 489 -10.51 22.10 -3.72
C ARG A 489 -10.25 20.79 -4.45
N ASN A 490 -11.03 19.75 -4.19
CA ASN A 490 -10.92 18.44 -4.86
C ASN A 490 -9.49 17.85 -4.83
N ALA A 491 -8.76 18.04 -3.73
CA ALA A 491 -7.44 17.44 -3.55
C ALA A 491 -7.48 15.90 -3.55
N PHE A 492 -8.63 15.33 -3.20
CA PHE A 492 -8.93 13.90 -3.22
C PHE A 492 -10.44 13.70 -3.22
N SER A 493 -10.89 12.46 -3.40
CA SER A 493 -12.33 12.14 -3.31
C SER A 493 -12.91 12.59 -1.97
N ARG A 494 -14.03 13.34 -2.02
CA ARG A 494 -14.71 13.97 -0.88
C ARG A 494 -14.00 15.18 -0.25
N ASP A 495 -12.93 15.70 -0.83
CA ASP A 495 -12.36 17.00 -0.41
C ASP A 495 -13.25 18.16 -0.88
N GLN A 496 -14.04 18.72 0.04
CA GLN A 496 -14.99 19.81 -0.24
C GLN A 496 -14.55 21.16 0.35
N VAL A 497 -13.26 21.35 0.62
CA VAL A 497 -12.73 22.63 1.11
C VAL A 497 -12.83 23.69 0.02
N CYS A 498 -13.45 24.84 0.29
CA CYS A 498 -13.61 25.89 -0.71
C CYS A 498 -12.34 26.74 -0.88
N VAL A 499 -11.82 26.82 -2.11
CA VAL A 499 -10.60 27.55 -2.47
C VAL A 499 -10.80 28.37 -3.74
N THR A 500 -9.79 29.14 -4.15
CA THR A 500 -9.83 29.85 -5.45
C THR A 500 -9.60 28.88 -6.61
N THR A 501 -10.03 29.22 -7.81
CA THR A 501 -9.77 28.40 -9.02
C THR A 501 -8.28 28.18 -9.27
N ASN A 502 -7.44 29.19 -9.00
CA ASN A 502 -5.99 29.05 -9.14
C ASN A 502 -5.41 28.02 -8.15
N GLU A 503 -5.95 28.00 -6.93
CA GLU A 503 -5.53 27.04 -5.90
C GLU A 503 -5.97 25.62 -6.24
N ARG A 504 -7.20 25.42 -6.75
CA ARG A 504 -7.62 24.12 -7.30
C ARG A 504 -6.68 23.62 -8.40
N ASN A 505 -6.36 24.46 -9.38
CA ASN A 505 -5.46 24.08 -10.48
C ASN A 505 -4.07 23.69 -9.96
N ARG A 506 -3.58 24.37 -8.91
CA ARG A 506 -2.31 24.01 -8.27
C ARG A 506 -2.36 22.66 -7.55
N ILE A 507 -3.46 22.38 -6.86
CA ILE A 507 -3.72 21.09 -6.19
C ILE A 507 -3.77 19.95 -7.21
N GLU A 508 -4.41 20.15 -8.36
CA GLU A 508 -4.43 19.18 -9.46
C GLU A 508 -3.02 18.88 -9.99
N ILE A 509 -2.17 19.90 -10.14
CA ILE A 509 -0.76 19.72 -10.53
C ILE A 509 -0.01 18.92 -9.45
N GLU A 510 -0.15 19.28 -8.18
CA GLU A 510 0.49 18.56 -7.06
C GLU A 510 0.06 17.08 -7.02
N ASN A 511 -1.22 16.80 -7.27
CA ASN A 511 -1.75 15.43 -7.37
C ASN A 511 -1.12 14.68 -8.55
N SER A 512 -1.02 15.31 -9.72
CA SER A 512 -0.43 14.69 -10.91
C SER A 512 1.07 14.39 -10.76
N GLN A 513 1.75 15.07 -9.83
CA GLN A 513 3.18 14.91 -9.53
C GLN A 513 3.47 14.14 -8.23
N SER A 514 2.45 13.52 -7.63
CA SER A 514 2.55 12.84 -6.32
C SER A 514 3.73 11.87 -6.22
N ASN A 515 4.04 11.13 -7.29
CA ASN A 515 5.15 10.18 -7.33
C ASN A 515 6.55 10.83 -7.38
N THR A 516 6.66 12.07 -7.87
CA THR A 516 7.95 12.69 -8.24
C THR A 516 8.79 12.98 -7.00
N PHE A 517 8.13 13.26 -5.88
CA PHE A 517 8.76 13.67 -4.63
C PHE A 517 8.63 12.62 -3.51
N LEU A 518 8.04 11.46 -3.81
CA LEU A 518 8.10 10.31 -2.92
C LEU A 518 9.48 9.68 -2.99
N ARG A 519 9.98 9.24 -1.84
CA ARG A 519 11.31 8.64 -1.73
C ARG A 519 11.30 7.16 -2.16
N HIS A 520 10.17 6.47 -2.01
CA HIS A 520 10.06 5.02 -2.17
C HIS A 520 8.91 4.56 -3.08
N PHE A 521 8.56 5.35 -4.09
CA PHE A 521 7.42 5.08 -4.98
C PHE A 521 7.43 3.65 -5.58
N SER A 522 8.56 3.19 -6.10
CA SER A 522 8.66 1.93 -6.85
C SER A 522 9.00 0.69 -6.00
N PHE A 523 8.98 0.79 -4.66
CA PHE A 523 9.85 -0.05 -3.83
C PHE A 523 9.16 -1.04 -2.89
N PHE A 524 7.84 -1.09 -2.70
CA PHE A 524 7.28 -2.09 -1.78
C PHE A 524 6.84 -3.33 -2.56
N ASN A 525 7.41 -4.50 -2.24
CA ASN A 525 7.06 -5.86 -2.70
C ASN A 525 6.62 -6.10 -4.17
N GLY A 526 6.90 -5.18 -5.08
CA GLY A 526 6.79 -5.43 -6.50
C GLY A 526 7.78 -6.51 -6.92
N ALA A 527 7.29 -7.74 -7.11
CA ALA A 527 7.72 -8.56 -8.24
C ALA A 527 7.55 -7.81 -9.59
N ASP A 528 6.93 -6.63 -9.53
CA ASP A 528 6.47 -5.81 -10.60
C ASP A 528 7.12 -4.42 -10.57
N THR A 529 7.91 -4.13 -11.60
CA THR A 529 8.31 -2.76 -11.91
C THR A 529 7.07 -1.90 -12.20
N VAL A 530 6.99 -0.73 -11.55
CA VAL A 530 6.04 0.32 -11.94
C VAL A 530 6.50 0.85 -13.30
N VAL A 531 5.89 0.36 -14.38
CA VAL A 531 6.14 0.90 -15.72
C VAL A 531 5.44 2.27 -15.78
N MET A 532 6.23 3.33 -15.87
CA MET A 532 5.75 4.71 -16.09
C MET A 532 5.03 4.86 -17.42
#